data_AF-A0A8R7PN22-F1
#
_entry.id   AF-A0A8R7PN22-F1
#
_cell.length_a   1.000
_cell.length_b   1.000
_cell.length_c   1.000
_cell.angle_alpha   90.00
_cell.angle_beta   90.00
_cell.angle_gamma   90.00
#
_symmetry.space_group_name_H-M   'P 1'
#
loop_
_entity.id
_entity.type
_entity.pdbx_description
1 polymer ?
#
loop_
_entity_poly.entity_id
_entity_poly.type
_entity_poly.pdbx_seq_one_letter_code
_entity_poly.pdbx_strand_id
1 'polypeptide(L)'
;MDMALLHCQTCFLPLKPSVFKCEAGHVVCGYCRGAHGEACGRADTHCPELDAVVGGTKVPCAYRDFGCDRFLVYHGAAEHKRACPWMPCSCPQPGCAFLGPPAALLDHCSAEHSRPIIQVRYGRPWALSLPLAQRWHVVVGQEDRSVFLVSLADLGVAATAVSLLCVRPDGAVALPAAPHFWCKLSVE
;
A
#
# COMPACT_ATOMS: atom_id res chain seq x y z
N MET A 1 -23.17 -9.93 6.10
CA MET A 1 -22.54 -10.64 7.23
C MET A 1 -21.62 -9.66 7.91
N ASP A 2 -21.75 -9.50 9.23
CA ASP A 2 -20.83 -8.64 9.99
C ASP A 2 -19.47 -9.33 10.09
N MET A 3 -18.45 -8.69 9.53
CA MET A 3 -17.09 -9.24 9.49
C MET A 3 -16.43 -9.26 10.87
N ALA A 4 -16.92 -8.47 11.83
CA ALA A 4 -16.46 -8.51 13.22
C ALA A 4 -16.64 -9.92 13.84
N LEU A 5 -17.65 -10.67 13.39
CA LEU A 5 -17.91 -12.04 13.84
C LEU A 5 -16.83 -13.04 13.38
N LEU A 6 -15.98 -12.66 12.42
CA LEU A 6 -14.86 -13.47 11.93
C LEU A 6 -13.49 -13.02 12.48
N HIS A 7 -13.50 -12.29 13.59
CA HIS A 7 -12.30 -11.90 14.33
C HIS A 7 -12.11 -12.79 15.56
N CYS A 8 -10.86 -13.01 15.94
CA CYS A 8 -10.51 -13.74 17.14
C CYS A 8 -11.04 -12.99 18.36
N GLN A 9 -11.76 -13.67 19.24
CA GLN A 9 -12.34 -13.05 20.43
C GLN A 9 -11.31 -12.70 21.52
N THR A 10 -10.05 -13.12 21.35
CA THR A 10 -8.94 -12.75 22.24
C THR A 10 -8.14 -11.57 21.72
N CYS A 11 -7.61 -11.66 20.49
CA CYS A 11 -6.71 -10.64 19.95
C CYS A 11 -7.39 -9.65 19.00
N PHE A 12 -8.68 -9.86 18.69
CA PHE A 12 -9.46 -9.03 17.78
C PHE A 12 -8.88 -8.89 16.37
N LEU A 13 -7.98 -9.81 15.97
CA LEU A 13 -7.45 -9.89 14.61
C LEU A 13 -8.31 -10.81 13.74
N PRO A 14 -8.35 -10.61 12.41
CA PRO A 14 -9.05 -11.51 11.49
C PRO A 14 -8.60 -12.95 11.67
N LEU A 15 -9.56 -13.87 11.83
CA LEU A 15 -9.27 -15.30 11.89
C LEU A 15 -8.67 -15.80 10.56
N LYS A 16 -7.82 -16.82 10.65
CA LYS A 16 -7.26 -17.56 9.51
C LYS A 16 -7.46 -19.05 9.77
N PRO A 17 -7.55 -19.89 8.73
CA PRO A 17 -7.64 -21.33 8.91
C PRO A 17 -6.64 -21.93 9.90
N SER A 18 -7.14 -22.97 10.57
CA SER A 18 -6.96 -23.38 11.97
C SER A 18 -7.62 -22.46 13.01
N VAL A 19 -8.95 -22.40 12.95
CA VAL A 19 -9.83 -21.76 13.94
C VAL A 19 -10.24 -22.77 15.02
N PHE A 20 -10.25 -22.31 16.28
CA PHE A 20 -10.54 -23.14 17.44
C PHE A 20 -11.71 -22.59 18.27
N LYS A 21 -12.39 -23.49 18.99
CA LYS A 21 -13.48 -23.19 19.91
C LYS A 21 -13.20 -23.69 21.32
N CYS A 22 -13.59 -22.93 22.34
CA CYS A 22 -13.66 -23.41 23.74
C CYS A 22 -15.04 -24.02 24.03
N GLU A 23 -15.18 -24.68 25.18
CA GLU A 23 -16.44 -25.31 25.62
C GLU A 23 -17.59 -24.31 25.78
N ALA A 24 -17.31 -23.05 26.14
CA ALA A 24 -18.32 -21.99 26.20
C ALA A 24 -18.67 -21.38 24.83
N GLY A 25 -18.12 -21.91 23.73
CA GLY A 25 -18.43 -21.48 22.37
C GLY A 25 -17.61 -20.29 21.85
N HIS A 26 -16.63 -19.78 22.62
CA HIS A 26 -15.75 -18.71 22.14
C HIS A 26 -14.87 -19.18 20.98
N VAL A 27 -14.65 -18.31 19.99
CA VAL A 27 -13.91 -18.58 18.75
C VAL A 27 -12.58 -17.83 18.77
N VAL A 28 -11.47 -18.56 18.57
CA VAL A 28 -10.10 -18.02 18.62
C VAL A 28 -9.23 -18.52 17.47
N CYS A 29 -8.13 -17.81 17.20
CA CYS A 29 -7.11 -18.25 16.27
C CYS A 29 -6.17 -19.29 16.89
N GLY A 30 -5.43 -20.02 16.04
CA GLY A 30 -4.46 -21.01 16.49
C GLY A 30 -3.35 -20.48 17.42
N TYR A 31 -3.03 -19.18 17.39
CA TYR A 31 -2.09 -18.56 18.32
C TYR A 31 -2.69 -18.32 19.71
N CYS A 32 -3.95 -17.87 19.77
CA CYS A 32 -4.62 -17.53 21.01
C CYS A 32 -5.22 -18.74 21.75
N ARG A 33 -5.26 -19.93 21.13
CA ARG A 33 -5.89 -21.13 21.70
C ARG A 33 -5.43 -21.51 23.12
N GLY A 34 -4.15 -21.26 23.42
CA GLY A 34 -3.55 -21.54 24.73
C GLY A 34 -3.55 -20.36 25.70
N ALA A 35 -3.89 -19.16 25.23
CA ALA A 35 -3.84 -17.91 25.98
C ALA A 35 -5.23 -17.31 26.28
N HIS A 36 -6.32 -17.97 25.89
CA HIS A 36 -7.71 -17.60 26.22
C HIS A 36 -8.03 -17.87 27.72
N GLY A 37 -7.08 -17.58 28.60
CA GLY A 37 -6.96 -18.17 29.91
C GLY A 37 -7.22 -17.23 31.08
N GLU A 38 -8.43 -16.67 31.18
CA GLU A 38 -9.02 -16.29 32.49
C GLU A 38 -10.54 -16.61 32.58
N ALA A 39 -11.29 -16.66 31.47
CA ALA A 39 -12.74 -16.94 31.49
C ALA A 39 -13.18 -18.31 30.92
N CYS A 40 -12.41 -18.95 30.03
CA CYS A 40 -12.82 -20.20 29.35
C CYS A 40 -11.74 -21.31 29.31
N GLY A 41 -10.57 -21.11 29.95
CA GLY A 41 -9.46 -22.06 29.89
C GLY A 41 -8.81 -22.14 28.49
N ARG A 42 -8.68 -23.35 27.93
CA ARG A 42 -8.10 -23.58 26.58
C ARG A 42 -9.18 -23.83 25.53
N ALA A 43 -8.92 -23.39 24.31
CA ALA A 43 -9.75 -23.68 23.14
C ALA A 43 -9.07 -24.75 22.27
N ASP A 44 -9.19 -26.03 22.64
CA ASP A 44 -8.50 -27.12 21.96
C ASP A 44 -9.34 -27.79 20.84
N THR A 45 -10.61 -27.43 20.70
CA THR A 45 -11.49 -28.00 19.65
C THR A 45 -11.30 -27.25 18.34
N HIS A 46 -10.65 -27.88 17.36
CA HIS A 46 -10.57 -27.37 15.99
C HIS A 46 -11.94 -27.40 15.30
N CYS A 47 -12.29 -26.36 14.54
CA CYS A 47 -13.58 -26.25 13.86
C CYS A 47 -13.40 -26.11 12.34
N PRO A 48 -13.42 -27.24 11.59
CA PRO A 48 -13.27 -27.24 10.13
C PRO A 48 -14.34 -26.44 9.39
N GLU A 49 -15.56 -26.35 9.95
CA GLU A 49 -16.66 -25.58 9.36
C GLU A 49 -16.34 -24.09 9.38
N LEU A 50 -15.79 -23.59 10.49
CA LEU A 50 -15.34 -22.21 10.57
C LEU A 50 -14.13 -21.97 9.68
N ASP A 51 -13.20 -22.92 9.56
CA ASP A 51 -12.10 -22.84 8.59
C ASP A 51 -12.61 -22.65 7.15
N ALA A 52 -13.64 -23.42 6.76
CA ALA A 52 -14.28 -23.27 5.46
C ALA A 52 -14.96 -21.89 5.29
N VAL A 53 -15.65 -21.40 6.33
CA VAL A 53 -16.26 -20.06 6.32
C VAL A 53 -15.19 -18.98 6.20
N VAL A 54 -14.13 -19.00 7.02
CA VAL A 54 -13.09 -17.97 7.00
C VAL A 54 -12.28 -18.01 5.70
N GLY A 55 -12.00 -19.20 5.17
CA GLY A 55 -11.29 -19.37 3.89
C GLY A 55 -12.15 -19.02 2.67
N GLY A 56 -13.46 -19.22 2.74
CA GLY A 56 -14.41 -18.95 1.66
C GLY A 56 -14.95 -17.52 1.64
N THR A 57 -14.91 -16.80 2.76
CA THR A 57 -15.49 -15.45 2.86
C THR A 57 -14.62 -14.44 2.10
N LYS A 58 -15.19 -13.91 1.02
CA LYS A 58 -14.54 -12.90 0.17
C LYS A 58 -15.16 -11.53 0.37
N VAL A 59 -14.32 -10.50 0.33
CA VAL A 59 -14.70 -9.09 0.37
C VAL A 59 -14.13 -8.36 -0.84
N PRO A 60 -14.83 -7.34 -1.37
CA PRO A 60 -14.26 -6.50 -2.43
C PRO A 60 -13.05 -5.73 -1.90
N CYS A 61 -12.11 -5.40 -2.77
CA CYS A 61 -11.01 -4.50 -2.46
C CYS A 61 -11.54 -3.13 -1.96
N ALA A 62 -10.88 -2.56 -0.96
CA ALA A 62 -11.21 -1.21 -0.46
C ALA A 62 -11.04 -0.11 -1.51
N TYR A 63 -10.26 -0.35 -2.57
CA TYR A 63 -10.03 0.59 -3.66
C TYR A 63 -10.79 0.21 -4.93
N ARG A 64 -11.95 -0.44 -4.79
CA ARG A 64 -12.81 -0.79 -5.93
C ARG A 64 -13.26 0.43 -6.72
N ASP A 65 -13.60 1.51 -6.02
CA ASP A 65 -14.05 2.74 -6.65
C ASP A 65 -12.92 3.48 -7.41
N PHE A 66 -11.66 3.13 -7.12
CA PHE A 66 -10.50 3.59 -7.87
C PHE A 66 -10.14 2.68 -9.05
N GLY A 67 -10.72 1.49 -9.15
CA GLY A 67 -10.54 0.55 -10.27
C GLY A 67 -10.11 -0.86 -9.89
N CYS A 68 -9.94 -1.18 -8.60
CA CYS A 68 -9.58 -2.55 -8.20
C CYS A 68 -10.80 -3.48 -8.16
N ASP A 69 -10.95 -4.34 -9.15
CA ASP A 69 -12.03 -5.32 -9.28
C ASP A 69 -11.86 -6.60 -8.43
N ARG A 70 -10.76 -6.72 -7.67
CA ARG A 70 -10.43 -7.93 -6.94
C ARG A 70 -11.38 -8.20 -5.77
N PHE A 71 -11.76 -9.47 -5.64
CA PHE A 71 -12.36 -10.02 -4.44
C PHE A 71 -11.34 -10.87 -3.69
N LEU A 72 -11.16 -10.58 -2.41
CA LEU A 72 -10.08 -11.09 -1.59
C LEU A 72 -10.67 -11.90 -0.45
N VAL A 73 -10.01 -12.98 -0.04
CA VAL A 73 -10.35 -13.62 1.23
C VAL A 73 -10.18 -12.58 2.34
N TYR A 74 -11.18 -12.45 3.22
CA TYR A 74 -11.26 -11.29 4.11
C TYR A 74 -10.03 -11.10 4.99
N HIS A 75 -9.43 -12.19 5.48
CA HIS A 75 -8.23 -12.15 6.32
C HIS A 75 -6.95 -11.77 5.56
N GLY A 76 -7.00 -11.69 4.23
CA GLY A 76 -5.95 -11.19 3.35
C GLY A 76 -6.21 -9.76 2.85
N ALA A 77 -7.38 -9.17 3.14
CA ALA A 77 -7.76 -7.86 2.61
C ALA A 77 -6.81 -6.73 3.07
N ALA A 78 -6.37 -6.75 4.32
CA ALA A 78 -5.45 -5.75 4.87
C ALA A 78 -4.05 -5.81 4.23
N GLU A 79 -3.56 -7.01 3.92
CA GLU A 79 -2.29 -7.21 3.23
C GLU A 79 -2.37 -6.66 1.80
N HIS A 80 -3.42 -7.05 1.07
CA HIS A 80 -3.68 -6.50 -0.26
C HIS A 80 -3.80 -4.98 -0.25
N LYS A 81 -4.52 -4.40 0.71
CA LYS A 81 -4.69 -2.94 0.83
C LYS A 81 -3.35 -2.20 0.84
N ARG A 82 -2.32 -2.75 1.48
CA ARG A 82 -0.99 -2.12 1.52
C ARG A 82 -0.24 -2.21 0.20
N ALA A 83 -0.50 -3.24 -0.61
CA ALA A 83 0.20 -3.49 -1.87
C ALA A 83 -0.65 -3.24 -3.12
N CYS A 84 -1.87 -2.71 -2.96
CA CYS A 84 -2.81 -2.56 -4.07
C CYS A 84 -2.34 -1.48 -5.04
N PRO A 85 -2.17 -1.78 -6.35
CA PRO A 85 -1.77 -0.78 -7.34
C PRO A 85 -2.78 0.37 -7.50
N TRP A 86 -4.02 0.16 -7.07
CA TRP A 86 -5.11 1.14 -7.13
C TRP A 86 -5.22 1.98 -5.85
N MET A 87 -4.29 1.81 -4.91
CA MET A 87 -4.23 2.65 -3.72
C MET A 87 -4.08 4.12 -4.14
N PRO A 88 -4.97 5.01 -3.71
CA PRO A 88 -4.98 6.37 -4.18
C PRO A 88 -3.81 7.18 -3.61
N CYS A 89 -3.30 8.10 -4.41
CA CYS A 89 -2.27 9.08 -4.09
C CYS A 89 -2.84 10.49 -4.24
N SER A 90 -2.43 11.39 -3.36
CA SER A 90 -2.78 12.81 -3.46
C SER A 90 -1.82 13.54 -4.41
N CYS A 91 -2.31 14.55 -5.12
CA CYS A 91 -1.44 15.41 -5.91
C CYS A 91 -0.50 16.23 -5.00
N PRO A 92 0.81 16.32 -5.32
CA PRO A 92 1.78 17.12 -4.55
C PRO A 92 1.60 18.64 -4.75
N GLN A 93 0.76 19.07 -5.69
CA GLN A 93 0.50 20.49 -5.91
C GLN A 93 -0.27 21.10 -4.73
N PRO A 94 0.25 22.18 -4.10
CA PRO A 94 -0.48 22.88 -3.04
C PRO A 94 -1.87 23.33 -3.51
N GLY A 95 -2.90 22.99 -2.74
CA GLY A 95 -4.29 23.35 -3.03
C GLY A 95 -5.00 22.46 -4.06
N CYS A 96 -4.32 21.47 -4.65
CA CYS A 96 -4.99 20.51 -5.53
C CYS A 96 -5.66 19.40 -4.70
N ALA A 97 -6.95 19.17 -4.94
CA ALA A 97 -7.74 18.16 -4.23
C ALA A 97 -7.76 16.79 -4.95
N PHE A 98 -6.92 16.60 -5.97
CA PHE A 98 -6.87 15.35 -6.71
C PHE A 98 -6.47 14.18 -5.81
N LEU A 99 -7.24 13.09 -5.91
CA LEU A 99 -7.00 11.83 -5.25
C LEU A 99 -7.32 10.70 -6.25
N GLY A 100 -6.32 9.88 -6.57
CA GLY A 100 -6.51 8.80 -7.55
C GLY A 100 -5.33 7.83 -7.60
N PRO A 101 -5.45 6.71 -8.29
CA PRO A 101 -4.36 5.73 -8.39
C PRO A 101 -3.11 6.35 -9.06
N PRO A 102 -1.91 5.77 -8.86
CA PRO A 102 -0.66 6.32 -9.40
C PRO A 102 -0.68 6.60 -10.90
N ALA A 103 -1.34 5.73 -11.69
CA ALA A 103 -1.49 5.94 -13.13
C ALA A 103 -2.30 7.21 -13.45
N ALA A 104 -3.44 7.41 -12.78
CA ALA A 104 -4.28 8.60 -12.97
C ALA A 104 -3.58 9.88 -12.45
N LEU A 105 -2.73 9.76 -11.43
CA LEU A 105 -1.93 10.89 -10.94
C LEU A 105 -0.98 11.43 -12.02
N LEU A 106 -0.37 10.56 -12.83
CA LEU A 106 0.51 10.98 -13.93
C LEU A 106 -0.27 11.80 -14.97
N ASP A 107 -1.40 11.27 -15.41
CA ASP A 107 -2.26 11.91 -16.40
C ASP A 107 -2.78 13.26 -15.88
N HIS A 108 -3.20 13.31 -14.61
CA HIS A 108 -3.61 14.53 -13.93
C HIS A 108 -2.49 15.57 -13.86
N CYS A 109 -1.27 15.19 -13.45
CA CYS A 109 -0.14 16.11 -13.41
C CYS A 109 0.15 16.72 -14.78
N SER A 110 0.05 15.92 -15.85
CA SER A 110 0.27 16.40 -17.20
C SER A 110 -0.86 17.30 -17.71
N ALA A 111 -2.12 16.96 -17.43
CA ALA A 111 -3.28 17.68 -17.96
C ALA A 111 -3.60 18.96 -17.18
N GLU A 112 -3.63 18.90 -15.85
CA GLU A 112 -4.13 19.98 -14.99
C GLU A 112 -3.03 20.92 -14.50
N HIS A 113 -1.78 20.47 -14.54
CA HIS A 113 -0.62 21.25 -14.07
C HIS A 113 0.44 21.46 -15.14
N SER A 114 0.20 21.00 -16.37
CA SER A 114 1.14 21.05 -17.50
C SER A 114 2.54 20.55 -17.11
N ARG A 115 2.60 19.54 -16.24
CA ARG A 115 3.86 19.03 -15.70
C ARG A 115 4.50 18.10 -16.73
N PRO A 116 5.76 18.37 -17.14
CA PRO A 116 6.44 17.47 -18.04
C PRO A 116 6.75 16.15 -17.32
N ILE A 117 6.47 15.04 -18.01
CA ILE A 117 6.84 13.70 -17.54
C ILE A 117 8.20 13.36 -18.14
N ILE A 118 9.24 13.35 -17.31
CA ILE A 118 10.62 13.06 -17.73
C ILE A 118 10.80 11.54 -17.77
N GLN A 119 11.07 10.98 -18.94
CA GLN A 119 11.34 9.56 -19.10
C GLN A 119 12.84 9.28 -18.92
N VAL A 120 13.20 8.36 -18.03
CA VAL A 120 14.59 7.96 -17.77
C VAL A 120 14.77 6.46 -17.94
N ARG A 121 16.01 6.07 -18.28
CA ARG A 121 16.45 4.67 -18.33
C ARG A 121 17.34 4.37 -17.15
N TYR A 122 17.14 3.21 -16.53
CA TYR A 122 17.96 2.78 -15.40
C TYR A 122 19.40 2.48 -15.80
N GLY A 123 20.32 2.55 -14.83
CA GLY A 123 21.74 2.23 -15.02
C GLY A 123 22.53 3.26 -15.84
N ARG A 124 21.92 4.39 -16.20
CA ARG A 124 22.59 5.51 -16.88
C ARG A 124 22.50 6.78 -16.04
N PRO A 125 23.58 7.58 -15.95
CA PRO A 125 23.51 8.90 -15.33
C PRO A 125 22.70 9.85 -16.22
N TRP A 126 21.89 10.71 -15.58
CA TRP A 126 21.08 11.72 -16.25
C TRP A 126 21.37 13.10 -15.65
N ALA A 127 21.73 14.05 -16.50
CA ALA A 127 21.79 15.46 -16.12
C ALA A 127 20.41 16.09 -16.40
N LEU A 128 19.66 16.39 -15.34
CA LEU A 128 18.33 16.98 -15.45
C LEU A 128 18.39 18.46 -15.07
N SER A 129 17.98 19.33 -15.99
CA SER A 129 17.81 20.77 -15.71
C SER A 129 16.40 21.02 -15.21
N LEU A 130 16.23 21.12 -13.89
CA LEU A 130 14.93 21.27 -13.23
C LEU A 130 14.74 22.70 -12.69
N PRO A 131 13.72 23.45 -13.14
CA PRO A 131 13.49 24.81 -12.67
C PRO A 131 13.10 24.87 -11.18
N LEU A 132 13.80 25.68 -10.37
CA LEU A 132 13.46 25.89 -8.95
C LEU A 132 12.11 26.57 -8.73
N ALA A 133 11.61 27.31 -9.72
CA ALA A 133 10.24 27.84 -9.72
C ALA A 133 9.19 26.72 -9.61
N GLN A 134 9.56 25.49 -9.98
CA GLN A 134 8.75 24.30 -9.85
C GLN A 134 9.29 23.43 -8.71
N ARG A 135 8.53 23.32 -7.62
CA ARG A 135 8.95 22.58 -6.43
C ARG A 135 8.99 21.07 -6.60
N TRP A 136 8.37 20.52 -7.64
CA TRP A 136 8.34 19.09 -7.86
C TRP A 136 8.26 18.76 -9.35
N HIS A 137 8.87 17.64 -9.72
CA HIS A 137 8.96 17.14 -11.08
C HIS A 137 8.68 15.63 -11.10
N VAL A 138 8.10 15.16 -12.19
CA VAL A 138 7.73 13.76 -12.37
C VAL A 138 8.75 13.09 -13.28
N VAL A 139 9.32 11.99 -12.79
CA VAL A 139 10.25 11.15 -13.51
C VAL A 139 9.68 9.74 -13.61
N VAL A 140 9.78 9.10 -14.77
CA VAL A 140 9.24 7.75 -15.00
C VAL A 140 10.29 6.86 -15.63
N GLY A 141 10.48 5.68 -15.06
CA GLY A 141 11.34 4.65 -15.63
C GLY A 141 10.74 4.07 -16.92
N GLN A 142 11.52 4.00 -17.99
CA GLN A 142 11.06 3.45 -19.27
C GLN A 142 10.81 1.94 -19.19
N GLU A 143 11.54 1.23 -18.34
CA GLU A 143 11.57 -0.23 -18.29
C GLU A 143 10.37 -0.82 -17.55
N ASP A 144 9.97 -0.22 -16.43
CA ASP A 144 8.94 -0.75 -15.53
C ASP A 144 7.79 0.24 -15.26
N ARG A 145 7.85 1.43 -15.86
CA ARG A 145 6.89 2.53 -15.66
C ARG A 145 6.77 2.96 -14.20
N SER A 146 7.79 2.69 -13.37
CA SER A 146 7.82 3.17 -12.00
C SER A 146 7.89 4.69 -11.98
N VAL A 147 7.09 5.28 -11.09
CA VAL A 147 6.93 6.73 -10.96
C VAL A 147 7.81 7.24 -9.84
N PHE A 148 8.53 8.31 -10.10
CA PHE A 148 9.35 9.01 -9.14
C PHE A 148 9.00 10.49 -9.11
N LEU A 149 8.99 11.06 -7.91
CA LEU A 149 8.84 12.48 -7.68
C LEU A 149 10.20 13.05 -7.28
N VAL A 150 10.67 14.06 -8.00
CA VAL A 150 11.82 14.87 -7.60
C VAL A 150 11.29 16.15 -6.99
N SER A 151 11.47 16.35 -5.69
CA SER A 151 11.12 17.61 -5.02
C SER A 151 12.36 18.48 -4.83
N LEU A 152 12.20 19.78 -5.10
CA LEU A 152 13.21 20.81 -4.92
C LEU A 152 12.75 21.77 -3.84
N ALA A 153 13.64 22.08 -2.91
CA ALA A 153 13.42 23.10 -1.90
C ALA A 153 14.61 24.07 -1.88
N ASP A 154 14.32 25.36 -2.03
CA ASP A 154 15.28 26.43 -1.85
C ASP A 154 15.48 26.67 -0.34
N LEU A 155 16.72 26.50 0.13
CA LEU A 155 17.12 26.70 1.53
C LEU A 155 17.82 28.05 1.75
N GLY A 156 17.83 28.93 0.74
CA GLY A 156 18.52 30.22 0.81
C GLY A 156 19.95 30.13 0.32
N VAL A 157 20.85 30.90 0.93
CA VAL A 157 22.18 31.31 0.41
C VAL A 157 22.98 30.12 -0.20
N ALA A 158 22.77 29.91 -1.51
CA ALA A 158 23.37 28.88 -2.35
C ALA A 158 23.10 27.40 -1.96
N ALA A 159 22.01 27.11 -1.24
CA ALA A 159 21.67 25.74 -0.85
C ALA A 159 20.31 25.31 -1.42
N THR A 160 20.33 24.27 -2.26
CA THR A 160 19.11 23.60 -2.74
C THR A 160 19.04 22.19 -2.18
N ALA A 161 17.95 21.86 -1.50
CA ALA A 161 17.65 20.48 -1.15
C ALA A 161 16.91 19.79 -2.29
N VAL A 162 17.39 18.60 -2.64
CA VAL A 162 16.75 17.72 -3.63
C VAL A 162 16.39 16.42 -2.94
N SER A 163 15.16 15.95 -3.15
CA SER A 163 14.72 14.64 -2.69
C SER A 163 14.07 13.89 -3.83
N LEU A 164 14.33 12.59 -3.90
CA LEU A 164 13.73 11.68 -4.87
C LEU A 164 12.88 10.67 -4.11
N LEU A 165 11.61 10.56 -4.46
CA LEU A 165 10.67 9.62 -3.87
C LEU A 165 10.12 8.69 -4.96
N CYS A 166 10.02 7.39 -4.66
CA CYS A 166 9.32 6.44 -5.52
C CYS A 166 7.85 6.37 -5.10
N VAL A 167 6.93 6.63 -6.04
CA VAL A 167 5.49 6.60 -5.80
C VAL A 167 5.00 5.16 -6.03
N ARG A 168 4.75 4.45 -4.94
CA ARG A 168 4.26 3.06 -4.95
C ARG A 168 3.49 2.74 -3.68
N PRO A 169 2.65 1.69 -3.69
CA PRO A 169 2.00 1.21 -2.47
C PRO A 169 3.04 0.80 -1.40
N ASP A 170 2.80 1.14 -0.13
CA ASP A 170 3.76 0.88 0.96
C ASP A 170 4.13 -0.60 1.10
N GLY A 171 3.15 -1.48 0.94
CA GLY A 171 3.32 -2.93 0.98
C GLY A 171 3.97 -3.51 -0.27
N ALA A 172 4.15 -2.71 -1.34
CA ALA A 172 4.85 -3.16 -2.52
C ALA A 172 6.31 -3.50 -2.20
N VAL A 173 6.97 -2.79 -1.27
CA VAL A 173 8.37 -3.07 -0.87
C VAL A 173 8.55 -4.44 -0.21
N ALA A 174 7.51 -4.97 0.41
CA ALA A 174 7.53 -6.26 1.09
C ALA A 174 7.33 -7.46 0.14
N LEU A 175 7.02 -7.22 -1.14
CA LEU A 175 6.87 -8.29 -2.12
C LEU A 175 8.27 -8.74 -2.58
N PRO A 176 8.57 -10.06 -2.62
CA PRO A 176 9.89 -10.57 -3.02
C PRO A 176 10.33 -10.13 -4.44
N ALA A 177 9.37 -9.81 -5.30
CA ALA A 177 9.60 -9.38 -6.69
C ALA A 177 9.59 -7.84 -6.85
N ALA A 178 9.53 -7.07 -5.77
CA ALA A 178 9.47 -5.63 -5.84
C ALA A 178 10.81 -5.04 -6.30
N PRO A 179 10.79 -4.09 -7.25
CA PRO A 179 12.02 -3.46 -7.69
C PRO A 179 12.60 -2.61 -6.55
N HIS A 180 13.88 -2.80 -6.28
CA HIS A 180 14.66 -1.96 -5.39
C HIS A 180 15.45 -0.94 -6.21
N PHE A 181 15.29 0.33 -5.88
CA PHE A 181 15.96 1.42 -6.56
C PHE A 181 17.00 2.04 -5.65
N TRP A 182 18.14 2.39 -6.25
CA TRP A 182 19.14 3.25 -5.64
C TRP A 182 19.41 4.40 -6.60
N CYS A 183 19.66 5.57 -6.03
CA CYS A 183 19.96 6.78 -6.79
C CYS A 183 21.06 7.55 -6.09
N LYS A 184 22.00 8.09 -6.87
CA LYS A 184 22.95 9.09 -6.40
C LYS A 184 22.54 10.42 -7.03
N LEU A 185 22.18 11.38 -6.18
CA LEU A 185 21.84 12.73 -6.58
C LEU A 185 23.04 13.65 -6.33
N SER A 186 23.32 14.52 -7.30
CA SER A 186 24.28 15.62 -7.18
C SER A 186 23.62 16.87 -7.72
N VAL A 187 23.81 17.98 -7.01
CA VAL A 187 23.35 19.31 -7.42
C VAL A 187 24.60 20.08 -7.84
N GLU A 188 24.57 20.64 -9.05
CA GLU A 188 25.64 21.46 -9.62
C GLU A 188 25.16 22.91 -9.78
#